data_AF-A0A9W2ZJL8-F1
#
_entry.id   AF-A0A9W2ZJL8-F1
#
_cell.length_a   1.000
_cell.length_b   1.000
_cell.length_c   1.000
_cell.angle_alpha   90.00
_cell.angle_beta   90.00
_cell.angle_gamma   90.00
#
_symmetry.space_group_name_H-M   'P 1'
#
loop_
_entity.id
_entity.type
_entity.pdbx_description
1 polymer ?
#
loop_
_entity_poly.entity_id
_entity_poly.type
_entity_poly.pdbx_seq_one_letter_code
_entity_poly.pdbx_strand_id
1 'polypeptide(L)'
;MKVVLLCLVVIALASAGVVEKRQICANHCNQNTLSGCHHDQVCVQHGCNHFCEFIIKKRQDCPPVLCKMYCERGFAKGSDGCPICACA
;
A
#
# COMPACT_ATOMS: atom_id res chain seq x y z
N MET A 1 45.15 -38.97 7.84
CA MET A 1 45.37 -37.69 7.11
C MET A 1 44.38 -37.48 5.97
N LYS A 2 44.23 -38.42 5.03
CA LYS A 2 43.29 -38.30 3.89
C LYS A 2 41.81 -38.15 4.30
N VAL A 3 41.37 -38.85 5.35
CA VAL A 3 39.99 -38.77 5.89
C VAL A 3 39.67 -37.39 6.47
N VAL A 4 40.63 -36.78 7.18
CA VAL A 4 40.49 -35.43 7.75
C VAL A 4 40.40 -34.39 6.62
N LEU A 5 41.23 -34.56 5.58
CA LEU A 5 41.20 -33.69 4.40
C LEU A 5 39.87 -33.79 3.66
N LEU A 6 39.33 -35.00 3.49
CA LEU A 6 38.00 -35.24 2.92
C LEU A 6 36.90 -34.55 3.74
N CYS A 7 36.91 -34.68 5.07
CA CYS A 7 35.92 -34.04 5.93
C CYS A 7 35.97 -32.49 5.84
N LEU A 8 37.17 -31.90 5.81
CA LEU A 8 37.31 -30.45 5.68
C LEU A 8 36.78 -29.92 4.34
N VAL A 9 37.00 -30.67 3.25
CA VAL A 9 36.47 -30.33 1.92
C VAL A 9 34.94 -30.42 1.89
N VAL A 10 34.35 -31.47 2.49
CA VAL A 10 32.89 -31.63 2.56
C VAL A 10 32.23 -30.51 3.37
N ILE A 11 32.82 -30.13 4.51
CA ILE A 11 32.30 -29.04 5.35
C ILE A 11 32.38 -27.70 4.62
N ALA A 12 33.49 -27.43 3.91
CA ALA A 12 33.66 -26.19 3.14
C ALA A 12 32.68 -26.08 1.96
N LEU A 13 32.31 -27.20 1.32
CA LEU A 13 31.35 -27.21 0.22
C LEU A 13 29.90 -27.04 0.71
N ALA A 14 29.59 -27.45 1.95
CA ALA A 14 28.24 -27.36 2.52
C ALA A 14 27.81 -25.92 2.87
N SER A 15 28.75 -24.99 3.13
CA SER A 15 28.43 -23.61 3.53
C SER A 15 28.23 -22.64 2.36
N ALA A 16 28.55 -23.03 1.13
CA ALA A 16 28.38 -22.19 -0.07
C ALA A 16 26.92 -22.04 -0.54
N GLY A 17 25.96 -22.70 0.13
CA GLY A 17 24.57 -22.82 -0.33
C GLY A 17 23.51 -22.01 0.43
N VAL A 18 23.87 -21.19 1.42
CA VAL A 18 22.86 -20.38 2.15
C VAL A 18 22.53 -19.12 1.34
N VAL A 19 21.77 -19.27 0.26
CA VAL A 19 21.05 -18.15 -0.36
C VAL A 19 19.90 -17.80 0.58
N GLU A 20 20.07 -16.72 1.35
CA GLU A 20 18.99 -16.09 2.09
C GLU A 20 17.93 -15.66 1.06
N LYS A 21 16.83 -16.43 0.93
CA LYS A 21 15.67 -16.03 0.14
C LYS A 21 15.00 -14.82 0.81
N ARG A 22 15.60 -13.64 0.66
CA ARG A 22 14.87 -12.39 0.86
C ARG A 22 13.88 -12.27 -0.30
N GLN A 23 12.60 -12.22 0.03
CA GLN A 23 11.55 -11.86 -0.91
C GLN A 23 11.76 -10.39 -1.30
N ILE A 24 12.62 -10.13 -2.28
CA ILE A 24 12.81 -8.81 -2.87
C ILE A 24 11.67 -8.64 -3.86
N CYS A 25 10.67 -7.81 -3.52
CA CYS A 25 9.60 -7.51 -4.45
C CYS A 25 10.18 -6.75 -5.66
N ALA A 26 9.96 -7.24 -6.87
CA ALA A 26 10.29 -6.51 -8.09
C ALA A 26 9.31 -5.32 -8.19
N ASN A 27 9.84 -4.10 -8.19
CA ASN A 27 9.11 -2.82 -8.22
C ASN A 27 8.35 -2.49 -6.92
N HIS A 28 9.08 -1.89 -5.98
CA HIS A 28 8.49 -1.26 -4.79
C HIS A 28 7.90 0.12 -5.16
N CYS A 29 6.80 0.55 -4.53
CA CYS A 29 6.37 1.95 -4.66
C CYS A 29 7.53 2.84 -4.18
N ASN A 30 8.01 3.75 -5.02
CA ASN A 30 9.04 4.70 -4.64
C ASN A 30 8.36 6.02 -4.25
N GLN A 31 8.29 6.32 -2.97
CA GLN A 31 7.64 7.55 -2.46
C GLN A 31 6.18 7.71 -2.94
N ASN A 32 5.42 6.61 -2.96
CA ASN A 32 4.03 6.54 -3.46
C ASN A 32 3.87 6.84 -4.97
N THR A 33 4.97 6.97 -5.71
CA THR A 33 5.01 7.14 -7.16
C THR A 33 5.53 5.85 -7.78
N LEU A 34 4.69 5.21 -8.58
CA LEU A 34 5.09 4.07 -9.43
C LEU A 34 4.93 4.51 -10.89
N SER A 35 5.88 4.13 -11.73
CA SER A 35 6.00 4.48 -13.15
C SER A 35 4.90 3.89 -14.05
N GLY A 36 3.66 3.76 -13.55
CA GLY A 36 2.51 3.22 -14.29
C GLY A 36 1.13 3.57 -13.70
N CYS A 37 1.05 4.38 -12.64
CA CYS A 37 -0.23 4.88 -12.13
C CYS A 37 -0.66 6.14 -12.89
N HIS A 38 -1.97 6.38 -12.98
CA HIS A 38 -2.52 7.59 -13.59
C HIS A 38 -2.20 8.83 -12.74
N HIS A 39 -2.24 10.03 -13.32
CA HIS A 39 -1.85 11.29 -12.65
C HIS A 39 -2.62 11.59 -11.34
N ASP A 40 -3.78 10.96 -11.11
CA ASP A 40 -4.65 11.17 -9.93
C ASP A 40 -4.68 9.95 -8.99
N GLN A 41 -3.62 9.14 -8.98
CA GLN A 41 -3.53 7.94 -8.17
C GLN A 41 -2.20 7.86 -7.42
N VAL A 42 -2.25 7.29 -6.23
CA VAL A 42 -1.07 6.95 -5.42
C VAL A 42 -0.83 5.45 -5.44
N CYS A 43 0.44 5.06 -5.50
CA CYS A 43 0.83 3.66 -5.36
C CYS A 43 0.77 3.26 -3.89
N VAL A 44 -0.05 2.26 -3.56
CA VAL A 44 -0.18 1.69 -2.22
C VAL A 44 0.29 0.23 -2.24
N GLN A 45 1.01 -0.18 -1.19
CA GLN A 45 1.58 -1.53 -1.07
C GLN A 45 0.86 -2.40 -0.05
N HIS A 46 0.54 -3.62 -0.49
CA HIS A 46 0.08 -4.72 0.36
C HIS A 46 0.96 -5.96 0.08
N GLY A 47 2.08 -6.06 0.79
CA GLY A 47 3.10 -7.09 0.54
C GLY A 47 3.87 -6.81 -0.76
N CYS A 48 4.03 -7.82 -1.62
CA CYS A 48 4.61 -7.62 -2.97
C CYS A 48 3.57 -7.19 -4.02
N ASN A 49 2.31 -7.00 -3.62
CA ASN A 49 1.30 -6.40 -4.49
C ASN A 49 1.33 -4.89 -4.32
N HIS A 50 1.23 -4.19 -5.44
CA HIS A 50 0.96 -2.76 -5.49
C HIS A 50 -0.33 -2.52 -6.26
N PHE A 51 -1.13 -1.57 -5.80
CA PHE A 51 -2.34 -1.14 -6.49
C PHE A 51 -2.36 0.39 -6.50
N CYS A 52 -2.91 0.97 -7.56
CA CYS A 52 -3.08 2.41 -7.66
C CYS A 52 -4.43 2.78 -7.05
N GLU A 53 -4.42 3.52 -5.95
CA GLU A 53 -5.64 4.03 -5.32
C GLU A 53 -5.83 5.50 -5.67
N PHE A 54 -7.06 5.88 -6.00
CA PHE A 54 -7.37 7.27 -6.32
C PHE A 54 -7.30 8.13 -5.07
N ILE A 55 -6.63 9.29 -5.17
CA ILE A 55 -6.58 10.30 -4.10
C ILE A 55 -7.90 11.03 -3.88
N ILE A 56 -8.91 10.77 -4.72
CA ILE A 56 -10.28 11.23 -4.48
C ILE A 56 -10.81 10.42 -3.32
N LYS A 57 -10.51 10.89 -2.12
CA LYS A 57 -10.92 10.25 -0.89
C LYS A 57 -12.40 9.91 -0.99
N LYS A 58 -12.71 8.64 -0.81
CA LYS A 58 -14.07 8.18 -0.55
C LYS A 58 -14.64 9.10 0.53
N ARG A 59 -15.95 9.35 0.54
CA ARG A 59 -16.67 10.18 1.53
C ARG A 59 -16.42 9.85 3.02
N GLN A 60 -15.50 8.94 3.33
CA GLN A 60 -15.02 8.53 4.64
C GLN A 60 -14.34 9.64 5.46
N ASP A 61 -13.85 10.75 4.89
CA ASP A 61 -13.39 11.87 5.74
C ASP A 61 -14.54 12.71 6.28
N CYS A 62 -15.66 12.75 5.56
CA CYS A 62 -16.83 13.44 6.05
C CYS A 62 -17.67 12.48 6.89
N PRO A 63 -18.04 12.87 8.12
CA PRO A 63 -19.00 12.08 8.89
C PRO A 63 -20.31 11.96 8.09
N PRO A 64 -21.01 10.82 8.18
CA PRO A 64 -22.34 10.71 7.59
C PRO A 64 -23.27 11.74 8.23
N VAL A 65 -24.14 12.35 7.42
CA VAL A 65 -25.18 13.26 7.94
C VAL A 65 -26.19 12.43 8.71
N LEU A 66 -26.32 12.68 10.02
CA LEU A 66 -27.18 11.88 10.90
C LEU A 66 -28.64 12.36 10.96
N CYS A 67 -28.96 13.51 10.37
CA CYS A 67 -30.32 14.03 10.38
C CYS A 67 -31.14 13.55 9.19
N LYS A 68 -32.46 13.43 9.38
CA LYS A 68 -33.40 12.81 8.43
C LYS A 68 -34.25 13.83 7.68
N MET A 69 -33.66 14.98 7.34
CA MET A 69 -34.36 16.00 6.54
C MET A 69 -34.20 15.73 5.05
N TYR A 70 -35.24 16.03 4.27
CA TYR A 70 -35.18 16.01 2.82
C TYR A 70 -34.85 17.41 2.32
N CYS A 71 -33.78 17.53 1.54
CA CYS A 71 -33.39 18.77 0.86
C CYS A 71 -33.43 18.54 -0.64
N GLU A 72 -34.27 19.28 -1.37
CA GLU A 72 -34.44 19.15 -2.82
C GLU A 72 -33.14 19.35 -3.60
N ARG A 73 -32.27 20.26 -3.12
CA ARG A 73 -30.96 20.60 -3.72
C ARG A 73 -29.77 19.93 -3.01
N GLY A 74 -30.05 19.04 -2.05
CA GLY A 74 -29.04 18.42 -1.20
C GLY A 74 -28.62 19.25 0.01
N PHE A 75 -27.66 18.73 0.77
CA PHE A 75 -27.18 19.33 2.02
C PHE A 75 -26.18 20.46 1.76
N ALA A 76 -26.26 21.52 2.58
CA ALA A 76 -25.26 22.57 2.66
C ALA A 76 -23.91 22.00 3.14
N LYS A 77 -22.82 22.68 2.79
CA LYS A 77 -21.47 22.33 3.21
C LYS A 77 -20.98 23.26 4.31
N GLY A 78 -20.31 22.70 5.32
CA GLY A 78 -19.63 23.44 6.36
C GLY A 78 -18.33 24.08 5.87
N SER A 79 -17.59 24.73 6.79
CA SER A 79 -16.29 25.35 6.52
C SER A 79 -15.20 24.34 6.14
N ASP A 80 -15.40 23.07 6.50
CA ASP A 80 -14.58 21.91 6.13
C ASP A 80 -14.95 21.32 4.75
N GLY A 81 -16.02 21.84 4.12
CA GLY A 81 -16.55 21.32 2.86
C GLY A 81 -17.41 20.06 3.02
N CYS A 82 -17.62 19.57 4.24
CA CYS A 82 -18.44 18.40 4.51
C CYS A 82 -19.92 18.77 4.66
N PRO A 83 -20.84 17.85 4.30
CA PRO A 83 -22.26 18.12 4.41
C PRO A 83 -22.68 18.26 5.88
N ILE A 84 -23.39 19.34 6.18
CA ILE A 84 -23.95 19.61 7.51
C ILE A 84 -25.46 19.40 7.50
N CYS A 85 -26.07 19.37 8.68
CA CYS A 85 -27.52 19.26 8.80
C CYS A 85 -28.25 20.58 8.48
N ALA A 86 -28.13 21.03 7.23
CA ALA A 86 -28.83 22.19 6.68
C ALA A 86 -29.01 21.99 5.16
N CYS A 87 -30.03 22.60 4.56
CA CYS A 87 -30.21 22.60 3.10
C CYS A 87 -29.37 23.72 2.44
N ALA A 88 -28.91 23.46 1.22
CA ALA A 88 -28.13 24.39 0.39
C ALA A 88 -28.97 25.50 -0.26
#